data_AF-A0A959R097-F1
#
_entry.id   AF-A0A959R097-F1
#
_cell.length_a   1.000
_cell.length_b   1.000
_cell.length_c   1.000
_cell.angle_alpha   90.00
_cell.angle_beta   90.00
_cell.angle_gamma   90.00
#
_symmetry.space_group_name_H-M   'P 1'
#
loop_
_entity.id
_entity.type
_entity.pdbx_description
1 polymer ?
#
loop_
_entity_poly.entity_id
_entity_poly.type
_entity_poly.pdbx_seq_one_letter_code
_entity_poly.pdbx_strand_id
1 'polypeptide(L)'
;MANVYILYSEKLQRYYIGSTELSSNERLVRHNSKYYDDKFTARGIPWTLYFFISCKNRTQASSIEAHIKKMKSETYILNLKQYPEMAEKLLARYDF
;
A
#
# COMPACT_ATOMS: atom_id res chain seq x y z
N MET A 1 -7.33 2.15 -14.18
CA MET A 1 -6.66 1.12 -13.35
C MET A 1 -6.29 1.77 -12.02
N ALA A 2 -6.40 1.05 -10.92
CA ALA A 2 -6.06 1.56 -9.59
C ALA A 2 -5.16 0.55 -8.89
N ASN A 3 -4.37 1.00 -7.94
CA ASN A 3 -3.33 0.18 -7.33
C ASN A 3 -3.30 0.35 -5.82
N VAL A 4 -3.00 -0.72 -5.10
CA VAL A 4 -2.75 -0.69 -3.66
C VAL A 4 -1.25 -0.73 -3.42
N TYR A 5 -0.75 0.12 -2.56
CA TYR A 5 0.67 0.18 -2.20
C TYR A 5 0.85 0.16 -0.69
N ILE A 6 1.94 -0.47 -0.28
CA ILE A 6 2.42 -0.50 1.09
C ILE A 6 3.79 0.17 1.10
N LEU A 7 3.91 1.23 1.90
CA LEU A 7 5.18 1.89 2.17
C LEU A 7 5.64 1.52 3.56
N TYR A 8 6.95 1.43 3.74
CA TYR A 8 7.58 1.25 5.03
C TYR A 8 8.45 2.46 5.36
N SER A 9 8.41 2.88 6.62
CA SER A 9 9.29 3.90 7.16
C SER A 9 10.22 3.25 8.16
N GLU A 10 11.52 3.19 7.84
CA GLU A 10 12.55 2.71 8.77
C GLU A 10 12.62 3.61 10.01
N LYS A 11 12.39 4.91 9.84
CA LYS A 11 12.41 5.90 10.93
C LYS A 11 11.28 5.68 11.94
N LEU A 12 10.08 5.37 11.47
CA LEU A 12 8.93 5.15 12.34
C LEU A 12 8.75 3.68 12.71
N GLN A 13 9.44 2.75 12.03
CA GLN A 13 9.18 1.31 12.10
C GLN A 13 7.70 1.00 11.84
N ARG A 14 7.10 1.68 10.84
CA ARG A 14 5.66 1.58 10.56
C ARG A 14 5.37 1.45 9.07
N TYR A 15 4.30 0.71 8.80
CA TYR A 15 3.73 0.55 7.47
C TYR A 15 2.62 1.58 7.21
N TYR A 16 2.63 2.15 6.02
CA TYR A 16 1.55 2.97 5.48
C TYR A 16 0.90 2.22 4.33
N ILE A 17 -0.41 2.00 4.41
CA ILE A 17 -1.19 1.34 3.36
C ILE A 17 -2.13 2.36 2.73
N GLY A 18 -2.14 2.42 1.41
CA GLY A 18 -3.07 3.25 0.66
C GLY A 18 -3.30 2.75 -0.75
N SER A 19 -4.30 3.31 -1.43
CA SER A 19 -4.54 3.10 -2.85
C SER A 19 -4.29 4.39 -3.65
N THR A 20 -3.96 4.23 -4.93
CA THR A 20 -3.76 5.33 -5.88
C THR A 20 -4.02 4.85 -7.30
N GLU A 21 -4.38 5.74 -8.19
CA GLU A 21 -4.44 5.46 -9.63
C GLU A 21 -3.14 5.76 -10.35
N LEU A 22 -2.21 6.42 -9.67
CA LEU A 22 -0.89 6.72 -10.19
C LEU A 22 -0.01 5.46 -10.19
N SER A 23 1.12 5.55 -10.87
CA SER A 23 2.17 4.54 -10.74
C SER A 23 2.73 4.51 -9.31
N SER A 24 3.24 3.35 -8.90
CA SER A 24 3.91 3.17 -7.60
C SER A 24 5.04 4.17 -7.40
N ASN A 25 5.82 4.44 -8.46
CA ASN A 25 6.99 5.29 -8.41
C ASN A 25 6.61 6.78 -8.23
N GLU A 26 5.64 7.28 -9.01
CA GLU A 26 5.15 8.64 -8.83
C GLU A 26 4.57 8.86 -7.43
N ARG A 27 3.88 7.86 -6.88
CA ARG A 27 3.31 7.95 -5.54
C ARG A 27 4.39 7.97 -4.46
N LEU A 28 5.43 7.15 -4.60
CA LEU A 28 6.58 7.12 -3.69
C LEU A 28 7.31 8.47 -3.69
N VAL A 29 7.58 9.03 -4.87
CA VAL A 29 8.20 10.36 -5.00
C VAL A 29 7.37 11.41 -4.28
N ARG A 30 6.04 11.46 -4.50
CA ARG A 30 5.17 12.43 -3.82
C ARG A 30 5.19 12.31 -2.29
N HIS A 31 5.27 11.09 -1.74
CA HIS A 31 5.38 10.87 -0.29
C HIS A 31 6.73 11.35 0.27
N ASN A 32 7.81 11.22 -0.49
CA ASN A 32 9.16 11.63 -0.09
C ASN A 32 9.46 13.12 -0.38
N SER A 33 8.78 13.76 -1.34
CA SER A 33 8.94 15.17 -1.68
C SER A 33 8.26 16.15 -0.71
N LYS A 34 7.76 15.68 0.45
CA LYS A 34 6.96 16.50 1.40
C LYS A 34 5.77 17.24 0.76
N TYR A 35 5.25 16.72 -0.35
CA TYR A 35 4.12 17.35 -1.05
C TYR A 35 2.88 17.52 -0.14
N TYR A 36 2.77 16.68 0.89
CA TYR A 36 1.74 16.75 1.92
C TYR A 36 2.34 17.15 3.28
N ASP A 37 2.99 18.32 3.35
CA ASP A 37 3.81 18.81 4.47
C ASP A 37 3.11 18.76 5.84
N ASP A 38 1.78 18.82 5.87
CA ASP A 38 0.96 18.79 7.09
C ASP A 38 0.40 17.39 7.49
N LYS A 39 0.72 16.33 6.73
CA LYS A 39 0.15 14.99 6.97
C LYS A 39 1.09 14.09 7.78
N PHE A 40 0.52 13.13 8.50
CA PHE A 40 1.23 12.08 9.24
C PHE A 40 2.38 11.43 8.44
N THR A 41 2.22 11.37 7.11
CA THR A 41 3.21 10.85 6.16
C THR A 41 4.50 11.66 6.11
N ALA A 42 4.50 12.96 6.39
CA ALA A 42 5.71 13.79 6.42
C ALA A 42 6.69 13.36 7.53
N ARG A 43 6.18 12.80 8.64
CA ARG A 43 7.01 12.34 9.78
C ARG A 43 7.79 11.06 9.48
N GLY A 44 7.30 10.25 8.54
CA GLY A 44 7.87 8.95 8.19
C GLY A 44 8.86 8.96 7.03
N ILE A 45 9.17 10.12 6.46
CA ILE A 45 10.19 10.24 5.42
C ILE A 45 11.57 9.87 6.00
N PRO A 46 12.39 9.06 5.31
CA PRO A 46 12.13 8.47 3.99
C PRO A 46 11.21 7.24 4.04
N TRP A 47 10.25 7.20 3.10
CA TRP A 47 9.44 6.03 2.82
C TRP A 47 10.11 5.17 1.74
N THR A 48 10.01 3.86 1.89
CA THR A 48 10.41 2.88 0.89
C THR A 48 9.19 2.08 0.42
N LEU A 49 9.15 1.72 -0.87
CA LEU A 49 8.09 0.86 -1.40
C LEU A 49 8.32 -0.56 -0.89
N TYR A 50 7.40 -1.05 -0.06
CA TYR A 50 7.48 -2.38 0.53
C TYR A 50 6.78 -3.43 -0.34
N PHE A 51 5.56 -3.12 -0.79
CA PHE A 51 4.75 -4.02 -1.60
C PHE A 51 3.75 -3.24 -2.46
N PHE A 52 3.30 -3.85 -3.56
CA PHE A 52 2.39 -3.23 -4.52
C PHE A 52 1.48 -4.27 -5.19
N ILE A 53 0.20 -3.93 -5.37
CA ILE A 53 -0.80 -4.76 -6.03
C ILE A 53 -1.51 -3.92 -7.10
N SER A 54 -1.39 -4.35 -8.36
CA SER A 54 -2.14 -3.78 -9.47
C SER A 54 -3.58 -4.27 -9.46
N CYS A 55 -4.55 -3.37 -9.43
CA CYS A 55 -5.98 -3.70 -9.42
C CYS A 55 -6.67 -3.23 -10.71
N LYS A 56 -7.75 -3.92 -11.09
CA LYS A 56 -8.63 -3.61 -12.23
C LYS A 56 -9.23 -2.22 -12.12
N ASN A 57 -9.84 -1.91 -10.98
CA ASN A 57 -10.60 -0.69 -10.76
C ASN A 57 -10.41 -0.13 -9.32
N ARG A 58 -10.89 1.10 -9.10
CA ARG A 58 -10.80 1.77 -7.80
C ARG A 58 -11.54 1.00 -6.70
N THR A 59 -12.63 0.33 -7.04
CA THR A 59 -13.46 -0.42 -6.08
C THR A 59 -12.67 -1.60 -5.53
N GLN A 60 -12.08 -2.42 -6.40
CA GLN A 60 -11.20 -3.53 -6.02
C GLN A 60 -10.02 -3.04 -5.18
N ALA A 61 -9.34 -1.97 -5.60
CA ALA A 61 -8.24 -1.39 -4.83
C ALA A 61 -8.68 -0.93 -3.44
N SER A 62 -9.83 -0.25 -3.32
CA SER A 62 -10.37 0.22 -2.04
C SER A 62 -10.76 -0.96 -1.13
N SER A 63 -11.35 -2.02 -1.68
CA SER A 63 -11.71 -3.24 -0.93
C SER A 63 -10.47 -3.98 -0.43
N ILE A 64 -9.45 -4.14 -1.26
CA ILE A 64 -8.18 -4.76 -0.89
C ILE A 64 -7.46 -3.90 0.16
N GLU A 65 -7.39 -2.58 -0.01
CA GLU A 65 -6.81 -1.67 0.97
C GLU A 65 -7.50 -1.79 2.34
N ALA A 66 -8.84 -1.78 2.35
CA ALA A 66 -9.63 -1.93 3.57
C ALA A 66 -9.41 -3.30 4.22
N HIS A 67 -9.29 -4.36 3.42
CA HIS A 67 -8.98 -5.71 3.91
C HIS A 67 -7.64 -5.74 4.64
N ILE A 68 -6.58 -5.26 3.98
CA ILE A 68 -5.22 -5.24 4.55
C ILE A 68 -5.20 -4.40 5.84
N LYS A 69 -5.85 -3.24 5.85
CA LYS A 69 -5.97 -2.39 7.05
C LYS A 69 -6.76 -3.06 8.18
N LYS A 70 -7.77 -3.86 7.86
CA LYS A 70 -8.58 -4.60 8.85
C LYS A 70 -7.80 -5.70 9.54
N MET A 71 -6.83 -6.32 8.86
CA MET A 71 -6.00 -7.38 9.46
C MET A 71 -5.19 -6.87 10.66
N LYS A 72 -4.76 -5.60 10.66
CA LYS A 72 -3.98 -4.96 11.74
C LYS A 72 -2.79 -5.81 12.22
N SER A 73 -2.21 -6.60 11.32
CA SER A 73 -1.15 -7.55 11.61
C SER A 73 0.05 -7.25 10.74
N GLU A 74 1.20 -7.04 11.38
CA GLU A 74 2.47 -6.89 10.68
C GLU A 74 2.86 -8.17 9.96
N THR A 75 2.67 -9.33 10.60
CA THR A 75 2.91 -10.65 10.00
C THR A 75 2.11 -10.83 8.71
N TYR A 76 0.88 -10.32 8.65
CA TYR A 76 0.09 -10.37 7.42
C TYR A 76 0.73 -9.55 6.28
N ILE A 77 1.30 -8.37 6.58
CA ILE A 77 2.00 -7.53 5.60
C ILE A 77 3.29 -8.21 5.14
N LEU A 78 4.05 -8.82 6.06
CA LEU A 78 5.25 -9.59 5.72
C LEU A 78 4.91 -10.77 4.81
N ASN A 79 3.84 -11.50 5.14
CA ASN A 79 3.37 -12.63 4.37
C ASN A 79 2.88 -12.21 2.97
N LEU A 80 2.25 -11.04 2.81
CA LEU A 80 1.89 -10.54 1.48
C LEU A 80 3.10 -10.38 0.55
N LYS A 81 4.25 -9.97 1.10
CA LYS A 81 5.49 -9.86 0.33
C LYS A 81 6.14 -11.22 0.08
N GLN A 82 6.06 -12.13 1.04
CA GLN A 82 6.68 -13.46 0.96
C GLN A 82 5.88 -14.45 0.08
N TYR A 83 4.56 -14.34 0.07
CA TYR A 83 3.62 -15.28 -0.56
C TYR A 83 2.75 -14.55 -1.60
N PRO A 84 3.19 -14.49 -2.87
CA PRO A 84 2.44 -13.85 -3.95
C PRO A 84 1.01 -14.37 -4.09
N GLU A 85 0.77 -15.65 -3.76
CA GLU A 85 -0.55 -16.26 -3.84
C GLU A 85 -1.58 -15.58 -2.92
N MET A 86 -1.14 -14.89 -1.86
CA MET A 86 -2.02 -14.11 -1.01
C MET A 86 -2.57 -12.89 -1.73
N ALA A 87 -1.74 -12.21 -2.54
CA ALA A 87 -2.18 -11.08 -3.36
C ALA A 87 -3.13 -11.56 -4.47
N GLU A 88 -2.83 -12.70 -5.09
CA GLU A 88 -3.71 -13.32 -6.10
C GLU A 88 -5.08 -13.69 -5.51
N LYS A 89 -5.10 -14.29 -4.32
CA LYS A 89 -6.34 -14.59 -3.59
C LYS A 89 -7.15 -13.33 -3.27
N LEU A 90 -6.49 -12.23 -2.91
CA LEU A 90 -7.17 -10.95 -2.66
C LEU A 90 -7.76 -10.37 -3.95
N LEU A 91 -7.01 -10.42 -5.05
CA LEU A 91 -7.50 -9.98 -6.36
C LEU A 91 -8.72 -10.80 -6.79
N ALA A 92 -8.64 -12.13 -6.73
CA ALA A 92 -9.74 -13.02 -7.07
C ALA A 92 -10.96 -12.84 -6.15
N ARG A 93 -10.74 -12.65 -4.85
CA ARG A 93 -11.82 -12.44 -3.87
C ARG A 93 -12.60 -11.15 -4.12
N TYR A 94 -11.92 -10.12 -4.61
CA TYR A 94 -12.48 -8.80 -4.88
C TYR A 94 -12.58 -8.54 -6.38
N ASP A 95 -12.79 -9.59 -7.18
CA ASP A 95 -13.05 -9.47 -8.62
C ASP A 95 -14.54 -9.24 -8.84
N PHE A 96 -14.92 -7.97 -8.95
CA PHE A 96 -16.24 -7.50 -9.35
C PHE A 96 -16.07 -6.57 -10.56
#